data_AF-A0A7S1DKF7-F1
#
_entry.id   AF-A0A7S1DKF7-F1
#
_cell.length_a   1.000
_cell.length_b   1.000
_cell.length_c   1.000
_cell.angle_alpha   90.00
_cell.angle_beta   90.00
_cell.angle_gamma   90.00
#
_symmetry.space_group_name_H-M   'P 1'
#
loop_
_entity.id
_entity.type
_entity.pdbx_description
1 polymer ?
#
loop_
_entity_poly.entity_id
_entity_poly.type
_entity_poly.pdbx_seq_one_letter_code
_entity_poly.pdbx_strand_id
1 'polypeptide(L)'
;KAWMTHYYPGERPGFLFDEIERAVHPLVSVDTLNILLADREAAKVQLAELLQVHEALRAAHEALAKEQAARGDANGTSRGPGLRSETTYLNIIGGLLTLLLGKSPSGAAYSSFHSLDAVVSALLAHHEGRPGLS
;
A
#
# COMPACT_ATOMS: atom_id res chain seq x y z
N LYS A 1 -49.19 -44.16 2.57
CA LYS A 1 -47.85 -43.67 2.93
C LYS A 1 -47.89 -42.47 3.88
N ALA A 2 -48.57 -41.37 3.53
CA ALA A 2 -48.60 -40.12 4.32
C ALA A 2 -48.93 -40.27 5.83
N TRP A 3 -49.91 -41.09 6.19
CA TRP A 3 -50.25 -41.36 7.60
C TRP A 3 -49.06 -41.97 8.39
N MET A 4 -48.40 -42.99 7.82
CA MET A 4 -47.26 -43.64 8.46
C MET A 4 -46.04 -42.69 8.55
N THR A 5 -45.81 -41.86 7.53
CA THR A 5 -44.77 -40.82 7.55
C THR A 5 -45.00 -39.76 8.63
N HIS A 6 -46.27 -39.44 8.94
CA HIS A 6 -46.64 -38.42 9.92
C HIS A 6 -46.53 -38.91 11.37
N TYR A 7 -47.01 -40.12 11.65
CA TYR A 7 -47.06 -40.67 13.01
C TYR A 7 -45.84 -41.53 13.39
N TYR A 8 -45.17 -42.12 12.40
CA TYR A 8 -44.02 -43.01 12.59
C TYR A 8 -42.90 -42.67 11.58
N PRO A 9 -42.34 -41.44 11.62
CA PRO A 9 -41.40 -40.97 10.60
C PRO A 9 -40.13 -41.83 10.48
N GLY A 10 -39.71 -42.49 11.57
CA GLY A 10 -38.56 -43.40 11.62
C GLY A 10 -38.83 -44.83 11.17
N GLU A 11 -40.08 -45.22 10.93
CA GLU A 11 -40.44 -46.58 10.50
C GLU A 11 -40.95 -46.58 9.07
N ARG A 12 -40.19 -47.21 8.17
CA ARG A 12 -40.51 -47.31 6.73
C ARG A 12 -40.43 -48.77 6.27
N PRO A 13 -41.48 -49.57 6.49
CA PRO A 13 -41.49 -50.98 6.14
C PRO A 13 -41.44 -51.19 4.62
N GLY A 14 -40.75 -52.26 4.20
CA GLY A 14 -40.33 -52.45 2.82
C GLY A 14 -41.41 -52.73 1.78
N PHE A 15 -42.63 -53.04 2.20
CA PHE A 15 -43.78 -53.22 1.30
C PHE A 15 -44.50 -51.91 0.99
N LEU A 16 -44.27 -50.85 1.78
CA LEU A 16 -44.90 -49.54 1.64
C LEU A 16 -43.92 -48.48 1.13
N PHE A 17 -42.63 -48.67 1.35
CA PHE A 17 -41.58 -47.73 0.96
C PHE A 17 -40.47 -48.41 0.18
N ASP A 18 -40.05 -47.76 -0.91
CA ASP A 18 -38.99 -48.23 -1.78
C ASP A 18 -37.62 -48.03 -1.13
N GLU A 19 -36.57 -48.66 -1.64
CA GLU A 19 -35.22 -48.62 -1.05
C GLU A 19 -34.70 -47.20 -0.80
N ILE A 20 -34.95 -46.28 -1.74
CA ILE A 20 -34.56 -44.87 -1.62
C ILE A 20 -35.34 -44.19 -0.49
N GLU A 21 -36.66 -44.37 -0.45
CA GLU A 21 -37.51 -43.81 0.61
C GLU A 21 -37.11 -44.37 1.99
N ARG A 22 -36.58 -45.58 2.08
CA ARG A 22 -36.09 -46.15 3.35
C ARG A 22 -34.69 -45.65 3.74
N ALA A 23 -33.85 -45.31 2.77
CA ALA A 23 -32.49 -44.83 2.99
C ALA A 23 -32.42 -43.33 3.33
N VAL A 24 -33.38 -42.53 2.85
CA VAL A 24 -33.41 -41.08 3.12
C VAL A 24 -33.86 -40.82 4.55
N HIS A 25 -32.99 -40.15 5.33
CA HIS A 25 -33.31 -39.79 6.72
C HIS A 25 -34.60 -38.93 6.77
N PRO A 26 -35.54 -39.17 7.70
CA PRO A 26 -36.82 -38.45 7.73
C PRO A 26 -36.74 -36.93 7.85
N LEU A 27 -35.60 -36.44 8.35
CA LEU A 27 -35.30 -35.01 8.46
C LEU A 27 -34.76 -34.38 7.16
N VAL A 28 -34.35 -35.18 6.17
CA VAL A 28 -33.85 -34.70 4.88
C VAL A 28 -35.03 -34.67 3.91
N SER A 29 -35.68 -33.52 3.81
CA SER A 29 -36.79 -33.33 2.87
C SER A 29 -36.27 -32.85 1.51
N VAL A 30 -37.01 -33.17 0.45
CA VAL A 30 -36.73 -32.66 -0.90
C VAL A 30 -36.72 -31.13 -0.92
N ASP A 31 -37.57 -30.49 -0.11
CA ASP A 31 -37.63 -29.04 0.01
C ASP A 31 -36.33 -28.46 0.58
N THR A 32 -35.77 -29.09 1.63
CA THR A 32 -34.48 -28.66 2.20
C THR A 32 -33.35 -28.81 1.19
N LEU A 33 -33.35 -29.87 0.38
CA LEU A 33 -32.37 -30.06 -0.68
C LEU A 33 -32.50 -29.00 -1.78
N ASN A 34 -33.73 -28.68 -2.19
CA ASN A 34 -33.98 -27.64 -3.19
C ASN A 34 -33.54 -26.25 -2.70
N ILE A 35 -33.78 -25.93 -1.43
CA ILE A 35 -33.29 -24.69 -0.80
C ILE A 35 -31.75 -24.66 -0.83
N LEU A 36 -31.09 -25.73 -0.38
CA LEU A 36 -29.63 -25.80 -0.38
C LEU A 36 -29.03 -25.73 -1.79
N LEU A 37 -29.71 -26.31 -2.79
CA LEU A 37 -29.30 -26.20 -4.19
C LEU A 37 -29.45 -24.77 -4.70
N ALA A 38 -30.56 -24.09 -4.39
CA ALA A 38 -30.78 -22.70 -4.75
C ALA A 38 -29.72 -21.79 -4.11
N ASP A 39 -29.44 -21.96 -2.82
CA ASP A 39 -28.40 -21.21 -2.10
C ASP A 39 -27.02 -21.46 -2.70
N ARG A 40 -26.72 -22.71 -3.07
CA ARG A 40 -25.45 -23.06 -3.72
C ARG A 40 -25.30 -22.37 -5.08
N GLU A 41 -26.34 -22.37 -5.91
CA GLU A 41 -26.27 -21.70 -7.22
C GLU A 41 -26.18 -20.18 -7.06
N ALA A 42 -26.90 -19.59 -6.10
CA ALA A 42 -26.78 -18.17 -5.78
C ALA A 42 -25.35 -17.81 -5.32
N ALA A 43 -24.75 -18.61 -4.44
CA ALA A 43 -23.38 -18.39 -3.97
C ALA A 43 -22.34 -18.48 -5.08
N LYS A 44 -22.52 -19.40 -6.04
CA LYS A 44 -21.62 -19.49 -7.22
C LYS A 44 -21.70 -18.25 -8.10
N VAL A 45 -22.90 -17.71 -8.31
CA VAL A 45 -23.07 -16.48 -9.09
C VAL A 45 -22.36 -15.32 -8.42
N GLN A 46 -22.54 -15.16 -7.10
CA GLN A 46 -21.84 -14.12 -6.33
C GLN A 46 -20.32 -14.29 -6.38
N LEU A 47 -19.83 -15.52 -6.28
CA LEU A 47 -18.40 -15.80 -6.38
C LEU A 47 -17.84 -15.43 -7.74
N ALA A 48 -18.55 -15.76 -8.82
CA ALA A 48 -18.14 -15.40 -10.18
C ALA A 48 -18.08 -13.88 -10.37
N GLU A 49 -19.05 -13.14 -9.85
CA GLU A 49 -19.07 -11.67 -9.88
C GLU A 49 -17.89 -11.08 -9.10
N LEU A 50 -17.64 -11.57 -7.87
CA LEU A 50 -16.51 -11.11 -7.05
C LEU A 50 -15.16 -11.38 -7.72
N LEU A 51 -15.00 -12.53 -8.38
CA LEU A 51 -13.78 -12.85 -9.13
C LEU A 51 -13.56 -11.85 -10.28
N GLN A 52 -14.61 -11.51 -11.04
CA GLN A 52 -14.51 -10.51 -12.11
C GLN A 52 -14.11 -9.14 -11.57
N VAL A 53 -14.73 -8.68 -10.47
CA VAL A 53 -14.39 -7.40 -9.85
C VAL A 53 -12.94 -7.41 -9.33
N HIS A 54 -12.52 -8.50 -8.72
CA HIS A 54 -11.16 -8.64 -8.20
C HIS A 54 -10.11 -8.63 -9.32
N GLU A 55 -10.37 -9.30 -10.45
CA GLU A 55 -9.49 -9.26 -11.62
C GLU A 55 -9.36 -7.84 -12.19
N ALA A 56 -10.48 -7.12 -12.32
CA ALA A 56 -10.47 -5.73 -12.77
C ALA A 56 -9.69 -4.82 -11.81
N LEU A 57 -9.88 -4.98 -10.50
CA LEU A 57 -9.16 -4.21 -9.50
C LEU A 57 -7.66 -4.52 -9.49
N ARG A 58 -7.29 -5.80 -9.64
CA ARG A 58 -5.89 -6.22 -9.76
C ARG A 58 -5.24 -5.58 -10.99
N ALA A 59 -5.91 -5.60 -12.14
CA ALA A 59 -5.40 -4.97 -13.36
C ALA A 59 -5.20 -3.46 -13.19
N ALA A 60 -6.16 -2.77 -12.55
CA ALA A 60 -6.04 -1.35 -12.25
C ALA A 60 -4.87 -1.05 -11.29
N HIS A 61 -4.71 -1.86 -10.24
CA HIS A 61 -3.61 -1.71 -9.30
C HIS A 61 -2.24 -1.93 -9.97
N GLU A 62 -2.11 -2.95 -10.83
CA GLU A 62 -0.89 -3.19 -11.59
C GLU A 62 -0.57 -2.05 -12.56
N ALA A 63 -1.58 -1.46 -13.20
CA ALA A 63 -1.40 -0.30 -14.06
C ALA A 63 -0.90 0.93 -13.27
N LEU A 64 -1.50 1.21 -12.10
CA LEU A 64 -1.06 2.28 -11.21
C LEU A 64 0.36 2.05 -10.69
N ALA A 65 0.69 0.82 -10.30
CA ALA A 65 2.03 0.47 -9.83
C ALA A 65 3.09 0.69 -10.94
N LYS A 66 2.78 0.32 -12.19
CA LYS A 66 3.65 0.60 -13.35
C LYS A 66 3.81 2.10 -13.60
N GLU A 67 2.73 2.86 -13.51
CA GLU A 67 2.78 4.32 -13.67
C GLU A 67 3.61 4.97 -12.56
N GLN A 68 3.46 4.53 -11.31
CA GLN A 68 4.26 5.02 -10.19
C GLN A 68 5.74 4.66 -10.34
N ALA A 69 6.07 3.46 -10.82
CA ALA A 69 7.45 3.09 -11.12
C ALA A 69 8.04 3.99 -12.20
N ALA A 70 7.32 4.19 -13.31
CA ALA A 70 7.76 5.09 -14.38
C ALA A 70 7.92 6.55 -13.91
N ARG A 71 7.02 7.04 -13.05
CA ARG A 71 7.14 8.36 -12.41
C ARG A 71 8.29 8.41 -11.41
N GLY A 72 8.54 7.34 -10.66
CA GLY A 72 9.62 7.23 -9.69
C GLY A 72 11.00 7.28 -10.35
N ASP A 73 11.16 6.61 -11.49
CA ASP A 73 12.38 6.67 -12.31
C ASP A 73 12.61 8.07 -12.89
N ALA A 74 11.54 8.76 -13.33
CA ALA A 74 11.62 10.16 -13.75
C ALA A 74 11.92 11.11 -12.57
N ASN A 75 11.37 10.84 -11.39
CA ASN A 75 11.50 11.68 -10.20
C ASN A 75 12.78 11.40 -9.38
N GLY A 76 13.57 10.38 -9.75
CA GLY A 76 14.89 10.10 -9.18
C GLY A 76 15.91 11.23 -9.41
N THR A 77 15.65 12.12 -10.38
CA THR A 77 16.43 13.35 -10.62
C THR A 77 15.88 14.60 -9.92
N SER A 78 14.65 14.54 -9.38
CA SER A 78 13.95 15.65 -8.71
C SER A 78 13.64 15.39 -7.23
N ARG A 79 14.17 14.30 -6.66
CA ARG A 79 14.26 14.19 -5.20
C ARG A 79 15.18 15.33 -4.74
N GLY A 80 14.56 16.37 -4.16
CA GLY A 80 15.27 17.47 -3.52
C GLY A 80 16.40 16.94 -2.64
N PRO A 81 17.44 17.75 -2.38
CA PRO A 81 18.63 17.29 -1.70
C PRO A 81 18.25 16.45 -0.49
N GLY A 82 18.68 15.17 -0.45
CA GLY A 82 18.45 14.33 0.71
C GLY A 82 18.96 15.04 1.98
N LEU A 83 18.49 14.62 3.16
CA LEU A 83 18.79 15.28 4.45
C LEU A 83 20.27 15.68 4.64
N ARG A 84 21.19 14.86 4.09
CA ARG A 84 22.63 15.16 4.04
C ARG A 84 22.98 16.37 3.18
N SER A 85 22.50 16.47 1.96
CA SER A 85 22.75 17.61 1.08
C SER A 85 21.99 18.87 1.50
N GLU A 86 20.81 18.75 2.10
CA GLU A 86 20.11 19.88 2.73
C GLU A 86 20.96 20.50 3.85
N THR A 87 21.50 19.66 4.73
CA THR A 87 22.42 20.10 5.80
C THR A 87 23.67 20.77 5.22
N THR A 88 24.25 20.21 4.15
CA THR A 88 25.40 20.83 3.46
C THR A 88 25.05 22.19 2.88
N TYR A 89 23.91 22.35 2.20
CA TYR A 89 23.50 23.63 1.64
C TYR A 89 23.23 24.68 2.73
N LEU A 90 22.55 24.30 3.81
CA LEU A 90 22.31 25.20 4.94
C LEU A 90 23.61 25.62 5.62
N ASN A 91 24.59 24.72 5.75
CA ASN A 91 25.91 25.04 6.28
C ASN A 91 26.66 26.05 5.39
N ILE A 92 26.63 25.86 4.06
CA ILE A 92 27.24 26.79 3.09
C ILE A 92 26.56 28.16 3.15
N ILE A 93 25.24 28.21 3.10
CA ILE A 93 24.46 29.46 3.19
C ILE A 93 24.75 30.18 4.51
N GLY A 94 24.74 29.45 5.63
CA GLY A 94 25.06 29.99 6.95
C GLY A 94 26.49 30.54 7.04
N GLY A 95 27.47 29.86 6.45
CA GLY A 95 28.85 30.34 6.39
C GLY A 95 28.98 31.62 5.55
N LEU A 96 28.32 31.68 4.39
CA LEU A 96 28.29 32.86 3.55
C LEU A 96 27.62 34.05 4.24
N LEU A 97 26.49 33.84 4.93
CA LEU A 97 25.83 34.89 5.71
C LEU A 97 26.74 35.40 6.85
N THR A 98 27.47 34.49 7.50
CA THR A 98 28.43 34.88 8.55
C THR A 98 29.55 35.75 7.99
N LEU A 99 30.04 35.47 6.78
CA LEU A 99 31.01 36.29 6.08
C LEU A 99 30.41 37.63 5.60
N LEU A 100 29.16 37.67 5.15
CA LEU A 100 28.55 38.90 4.66
C LEU A 100 28.21 39.88 5.80
N LEU A 101 27.76 39.37 6.94
CA LEU A 101 27.36 40.18 8.09
C LEU A 101 28.47 40.33 9.16
N GLY A 102 29.55 39.57 9.03
CA GLY A 102 30.64 39.52 10.00
C GLY A 102 31.69 40.61 9.83
N LYS A 103 32.54 40.73 10.86
CA LYS A 103 33.71 41.60 10.87
C LYS A 103 34.95 40.78 11.24
N SER A 104 36.09 41.18 10.71
CA SER A 104 37.39 40.63 11.09
C SER A 104 37.72 40.95 12.55
N PRO A 105 38.66 40.21 13.16
CA PRO A 105 39.21 40.55 14.48
C PRO A 105 39.78 41.98 14.55
N SER A 106 40.21 42.53 13.41
CA SER A 106 40.68 43.91 13.25
C SER A 106 39.57 44.93 12.97
N GLY A 107 38.30 44.52 12.94
CA GLY A 107 37.12 45.37 12.77
C GLY A 107 36.71 45.66 11.32
N ALA A 108 37.43 45.12 10.32
CA ALA A 108 37.08 45.29 8.91
C ALA A 108 35.89 44.41 8.53
N ALA A 109 34.95 44.93 7.75
CA ALA A 109 33.82 44.11 7.29
C ALA A 109 34.29 43.03 6.31
N TYR A 110 33.89 41.78 6.55
CA TYR A 110 34.17 40.67 5.64
C TYR A 110 33.43 40.81 4.29
N SER A 111 32.41 41.69 4.20
CA SER A 111 31.71 42.04 2.96
C SER A 111 32.58 42.64 1.83
N SER A 112 33.90 42.81 2.02
CA SER A 112 34.81 43.48 1.08
C SER A 112 35.63 42.53 0.20
N PHE A 113 35.26 41.25 0.07
CA PHE A 113 36.00 40.31 -0.80
C PHE A 113 35.98 40.75 -2.28
N HIS A 114 37.15 40.72 -2.92
CA HIS A 114 37.33 41.15 -4.32
C HIS A 114 37.28 39.97 -5.32
N SER A 115 37.19 38.73 -4.83
CA SER A 115 37.12 37.52 -5.65
C SER A 115 36.39 36.38 -4.94
N LEU A 116 35.85 35.45 -5.72
CA LEU A 116 35.23 34.22 -5.19
C LEU A 116 36.23 33.33 -4.45
N ASP A 117 37.49 33.31 -4.88
CA ASP A 117 38.55 32.53 -4.23
C ASP A 117 38.85 33.04 -2.81
N ALA A 118 38.82 34.37 -2.62
CA ALA A 118 38.96 34.99 -1.30
C ALA A 118 37.77 34.66 -0.38
N VAL A 119 36.55 34.57 -0.93
CA VAL A 119 35.35 34.15 -0.20
C VAL A 119 35.47 32.69 0.25
N VAL A 120 35.85 31.79 -0.66
CA VAL A 120 36.02 30.36 -0.35
C VAL A 120 37.11 30.15 0.71
N SER A 121 38.25 30.82 0.55
CA SER A 121 39.36 30.75 1.51
C SER A 121 38.95 31.21 2.91
N ALA A 122 38.20 32.31 3.01
CA ALA A 122 37.69 32.82 4.28
C ALA A 122 36.60 31.92 4.89
N LEU A 123 35.80 31.25 4.06
CA LEU A 123 34.76 30.32 4.47
C LEU A 123 35.37 29.04 5.06
N LEU A 124 36.42 28.50 4.42
CA LEU A 124 37.18 27.36 4.92
C LEU A 124 37.87 27.70 6.25
N ALA A 125 38.58 28.83 6.32
CA ALA A 125 39.35 29.22 7.50
C ALA A 125 38.49 29.48 8.76
N HIS A 126 37.24 29.93 8.61
CA HIS A 126 36.34 30.18 9.75
C HIS A 126 35.48 28.99 10.18
N HIS A 127 35.37 27.96 9.33
CA HIS A 127 34.42 26.86 9.52
C HIS A 127 35.07 25.48 9.37
N GLU A 128 36.36 25.38 9.71
CA GLU A 128 37.08 24.11 9.77
C GLU A 128 36.33 23.09 10.65
N GLY A 129 36.19 21.86 10.14
CA GLY A 129 35.53 20.75 10.84
C GLY A 129 34.00 20.71 10.74
N ARG A 130 33.36 21.61 9.97
CA ARG A 130 31.91 21.54 9.71
C ARG A 130 31.63 20.61 8.51
N PRO A 131 30.80 19.57 8.68
CA PRO A 131 30.49 18.64 7.59
C PRO A 131 29.83 19.37 6.42
N GLY A 132 30.45 19.25 5.24
CA GLY A 132 30.01 19.92 4.01
C GLY A 132 30.74 21.23 3.68
N LEU A 133 31.60 21.73 4.59
CA LEU A 133 32.48 22.87 4.38
C LEU A 133 33.96 22.49 4.48
N SER A 134 34.29 21.35 5.10
CA SER A 134 35.63 20.75 5.18
C SER A 134 35.63 19.33 4.65
#